data_AF-X0U9H7-F1
#
_entry.id   AF-X0U9H7-F1
#
_cell.length_a   1.000
_cell.length_b   1.000
_cell.length_c   1.000
_cell.angle_alpha   90.00
_cell.angle_beta   90.00
_cell.angle_gamma   90.00
#
_symmetry.space_group_name_H-M   'P 1'
#
loop_
_entity.id
_entity.type
_entity.pdbx_description
1 polymer ?
#
loop_
_entity_poly.entity_id
_entity_poly.type
_entity_poly.pdbx_seq_one_letter_code
_entity_poly.pdbx_strand_id
1 'polypeptide(L)'
;MLEIIFDFGTLTLGGFSLPLRVYGYGLMLVLGFLCSLGIGHMFARRIGENPENFTRCGILALVGGVIGARIAYIIQHFDSLSRADNPI
;
A
#
# COMPACT_ATOMS: atom_id res chain seq x y z
N MET A 1 -6.22 -14.98 -10.96
CA MET A 1 -5.64 -14.66 -12.28
C MET A 1 -4.72 -13.47 -12.08
N LEU A 2 -3.40 -13.66 -12.17
CA LEU A 2 -2.40 -12.62 -11.91
C LEU A 2 -2.01 -11.99 -13.24
N GLU A 3 -2.60 -10.83 -13.57
CA GLU A 3 -2.16 -10.05 -14.72
C GLU A 3 -0.83 -9.36 -14.39
N ILE A 4 0.26 -9.99 -14.85
CA ILE A 4 1.62 -9.45 -14.82
C ILE A 4 1.75 -8.57 -16.07
N ILE A 5 1.85 -7.25 -15.87
CA ILE A 5 1.93 -6.27 -16.97
C ILE A 5 3.39 -5.96 -17.36
N PHE A 6 4.34 -5.97 -16.41
CA PHE A 6 5.78 -5.85 -16.67
C PHE A 6 6.57 -6.82 -15.79
N ASP A 7 7.23 -7.82 -16.38
CA ASP A 7 8.14 -8.75 -15.69
C ASP A 7 9.57 -8.18 -15.82
N PHE A 8 10.08 -7.52 -14.76
CA PHE A 8 11.40 -6.87 -14.79
C PHE A 8 12.57 -7.84 -14.57
N GLY A 9 12.31 -9.15 -14.60
CA GLY A 9 13.30 -10.18 -14.34
C GLY A 9 13.71 -10.27 -12.86
N THR A 10 14.44 -11.31 -12.51
CA THR A 10 14.97 -11.52 -11.16
C THR A 10 16.28 -10.76 -10.98
N LEU A 11 16.31 -9.78 -10.08
CA LEU A 11 17.58 -9.17 -9.63
C LEU A 11 18.19 -10.10 -8.57
N THR A 12 19.20 -10.87 -8.96
CA THR A 12 20.00 -11.72 -8.08
C THR A 12 21.12 -10.91 -7.45
N LEU A 13 20.80 -10.21 -6.35
CA LEU A 13 21.82 -9.54 -5.53
C LEU A 13 22.33 -10.55 -4.47
N GLY A 14 23.50 -11.15 -4.72
CA GLY A 14 24.25 -11.89 -3.70
C GLY A 14 23.51 -13.02 -2.98
N GLY A 15 22.75 -13.86 -3.70
CA GLY A 15 22.04 -15.02 -3.14
C GLY A 15 20.59 -14.77 -2.72
N PHE A 16 20.12 -13.51 -2.74
CA PHE A 16 18.71 -13.19 -2.62
C PHE A 16 18.10 -12.99 -4.02
N SER A 17 17.29 -13.95 -4.45
CA SER A 17 16.47 -13.83 -5.65
C SER A 17 15.25 -12.98 -5.32
N LEU A 18 15.31 -11.67 -5.57
CA LEU A 18 14.13 -10.82 -5.51
C LEU A 18 13.48 -10.81 -6.90
N PRO A 19 12.41 -11.59 -7.13
CA PRO A 19 11.64 -11.47 -8.36
C PRO A 19 10.97 -10.09 -8.34
N LEU A 20 11.54 -9.13 -9.06
CA LEU A 20 10.93 -7.82 -9.28
C LEU A 20 9.81 -7.97 -10.32
N ARG A 21 8.75 -8.65 -9.91
CA ARG A 21 7.48 -8.71 -10.64
C ARG A 21 6.64 -7.51 -10.24
N VAL A 22 6.54 -6.55 -11.15
CA VAL A 22 5.59 -5.45 -11.00
C VAL A 22 4.21 -5.97 -11.40
N TYR A 23 3.45 -6.42 -10.40
CA TYR A 23 2.06 -6.79 -10.59
C TYR A 23 1.26 -5.54 -11.01
N GLY A 24 0.37 -5.67 -12.01
CA GLY A 24 -0.46 -4.55 -12.48
C GLY A 24 -1.28 -3.90 -11.36
N TYR A 25 -1.66 -4.70 -10.37
CA TYR A 25 -2.34 -4.22 -9.16
C TYR A 25 -1.52 -3.18 -8.37
N GLY A 26 -0.21 -3.41 -8.19
CA GLY A 26 0.66 -2.47 -7.51
C GLY A 26 0.82 -1.15 -8.26
N LEU A 27 0.91 -1.24 -9.60
CA LEU A 27 0.95 -0.06 -10.47
C LEU A 27 -0.33 0.76 -10.36
N MET A 28 -1.51 0.12 -10.39
CA MET A 28 -2.80 0.80 -10.20
C MET A 28 -2.89 1.46 -8.83
N LEU A 29 -2.36 0.82 -7.78
CA LEU A 29 -2.31 1.40 -6.43
C LEU A 29 -1.49 2.69 -6.38
N VAL A 30 -0.29 2.68 -6.98
CA VAL A 30 0.58 3.86 -7.05
C VAL A 30 -0.08 4.97 -7.87
N LEU A 31 -0.69 4.64 -9.02
CA LEU A 31 -1.42 5.61 -9.84
C LEU A 31 -2.61 6.22 -9.09
N GLY A 32 -3.38 5.41 -8.36
CA GLY A 32 -4.48 5.89 -7.52
C GLY A 32 -3.99 6.85 -6.44
N PHE A 33 -2.87 6.53 -5.79
CA PHE A 33 -2.27 7.40 -4.78
C PHE A 33 -1.75 8.72 -5.38
N LEU A 34 -1.07 8.68 -6.53
CA LEU A 34 -0.63 9.89 -7.24
C LEU A 34 -1.81 10.78 -7.64
N CYS A 35 -2.88 10.17 -8.15
CA CYS A 35 -4.10 10.88 -8.51
C CYS A 35 -4.74 11.56 -7.29
N SER A 36 -4.81 10.85 -6.15
CA SER A 36 -5.31 11.41 -4.89
C SER A 36 -4.47 12.58 -4.41
N LEU A 37 -3.13 12.48 -4.46
CA LEU A 37 -2.24 13.58 -4.13
C LEU A 37 -2.43 14.79 -5.06
N GLY A 38 -2.59 14.57 -6.37
CA GLY A 38 -2.82 15.62 -7.35
C GLY A 38 -4.12 16.39 -7.10
N ILE A 39 -5.21 15.66 -6.82
CA ILE A 39 -6.51 16.26 -6.46
C ILE A 39 -6.40 17.02 -5.14
N GLY A 40 -5.74 16.42 -4.15
CA GLY A 40 -5.51 17.05 -2.86
C GLY A 40 -4.69 18.34 -2.94
N HIS A 41 -3.69 18.36 -3.82
CA HIS A 41 -2.89 19.55 -4.11
C HIS A 41 -3.72 20.65 -4.80
N MET A 42 -4.61 20.27 -5.74
CA MET A 42 -5.56 21.20 -6.35
C MET A 42 -6.52 21.78 -5.29
N PHE A 43 -6.98 20.97 -4.35
CA PHE A 43 -7.86 21.40 -3.27
C PHE A 43 -7.14 22.31 -2.26
N ALA A 44 -5.91 21.97 -1.87
CA ALA A 44 -5.07 22.79 -0.99
C ALA A 44 -4.80 24.18 -1.59
N ARG A 45 -4.50 24.25 -2.89
CA ARG A 45 -4.34 25.53 -3.60
C ARG A 45 -5.61 26.39 -3.61
N ARG A 46 -6.81 25.78 -3.61
CA ARG A 46 -8.08 26.53 -3.51
C ARG A 46 -8.34 27.09 -2.12
N ILE A 47 -7.84 26.43 -1.09
CA ILE A 47 -7.99 26.85 0.32
C ILE A 47 -6.90 27.86 0.71
N GLY A 48 -5.84 28.02 -0.10
CA GLY A 48 -4.70 28.87 0.21
C GLY A 48 -3.70 28.22 1.17
N GLU A 49 -3.83 26.92 1.39
CA GLU A 49 -2.97 26.12 2.26
C GLU A 49 -1.69 25.71 1.56
N ASN A 50 -0.60 25.60 2.33
CA ASN A 50 0.70 25.24 1.78
C ASN A 50 0.65 23.78 1.28
N PRO A 51 0.86 23.54 -0.02
CA PRO A 51 0.77 22.19 -0.59
C PRO A 51 1.71 21.18 0.04
N GLU A 52 2.82 21.64 0.62
CA GLU A 52 3.78 20.77 1.30
C GLU A 52 3.18 20.05 2.52
N ASN A 53 2.29 20.72 3.25
CA ASN A 53 1.59 20.11 4.38
C ASN A 53 0.66 18.98 3.92
N PHE A 54 0.01 19.16 2.75
CA PHE A 54 -0.87 18.13 2.20
C PHE A 54 -0.08 16.88 1.80
N THR A 55 1.10 17.04 1.18
CA THR A 55 1.98 15.91 0.84
C THR A 55 2.45 15.18 2.10
N ARG A 56 2.83 15.89 3.16
CA ARG A 56 3.22 15.29 4.44
C ARG A 56 2.07 14.48 5.06
N CYS A 57 0.86 15.04 5.07
CA CYS A 57 -0.34 14.35 5.52
C CYS A 57 -0.67 13.12 4.66
N GLY A 58 -0.53 13.22 3.33
CA GLY A 58 -0.75 12.11 2.41
C GLY A 58 0.20 10.93 2.66
N ILE A 59 1.48 11.21 2.93
CA ILE A 59 2.47 10.17 3.28
C ILE A 59 2.11 9.52 4.62
N LEU A 60 1.78 10.33 5.64
CA LEU A 60 1.37 9.82 6.95
C LEU A 60 0.09 8.98 6.85
N ALA A 61 -0.87 9.40 6.04
CA ALA A 61 -2.11 8.67 5.78
C ALA A 61 -1.85 7.34 5.05
N LEU A 62 -0.92 7.30 4.09
CA LEU A 62 -0.54 6.06 3.40
C LEU A 62 0.06 5.06 4.40
N VAL A 63 1.03 5.50 5.21
CA VAL A 63 1.68 4.66 6.22
C VAL A 63 0.64 4.20 7.25
N GLY A 64 -0.18 5.11 7.77
CA GLY A 64 -1.25 4.81 8.70
C GLY A 64 -2.29 3.85 8.13
N GLY A 65 -2.64 3.97 6.85
CA GLY A 65 -3.56 3.06 6.17
C GLY A 65 -3.01 1.64 6.05
N VAL A 66 -1.74 1.48 5.67
CA VAL A 66 -1.09 0.16 5.59
C VAL A 66 -0.98 -0.49 6.97
N ILE A 67 -0.53 0.26 7.98
CA ILE A 67 -0.43 -0.25 9.36
C ILE A 67 -1.82 -0.60 9.89
N GLY A 68 -2.80 0.30 9.72
CA GLY A 68 -4.17 0.11 10.16
C GLY A 68 -4.82 -1.11 9.52
N ALA A 69 -4.60 -1.35 8.22
CA ALA A 69 -5.08 -2.54 7.54
C ALA A 69 -4.50 -3.83 8.14
N ARG A 70 -3.22 -3.82 8.54
CA ARG A 70 -2.59 -4.98 9.20
C ARG A 70 -3.12 -5.19 10.61
N ILE A 71 -3.29 -4.13 11.39
CA ILE A 71 -3.87 -4.21 12.73
C ILE A 71 -5.32 -4.71 12.65
N ALA A 72 -6.13 -4.17 11.73
CA ALA A 72 -7.50 -4.60 11.52
C ALA A 72 -7.59 -6.08 11.12
N TYR A 73 -6.69 -6.55 10.25
CA TYR A 73 -6.60 -7.97 9.89
C TYR A 73 -6.34 -8.85 11.13
N ILE A 74 -5.39 -8.44 11.98
CA ILE A 74 -5.06 -9.15 13.21
C ILE A 74 -6.28 -9.19 14.15
N ILE A 75 -6.93 -8.04 14.40
CA ILE A 75 -8.11 -7.96 15.27
C ILE A 75 -9.24 -8.84 14.75
N GLN A 76 -9.48 -8.86 13.44
CA GLN A 76 -10.53 -9.68 12.84
C GLN A 76 -10.21 -11.19 12.86
N HIS A 77 -8.93 -11.57 12.77
CA HIS A 77 -8.51 -12.98 12.77
C HIS A 77 -8.10 -13.51 14.15
N PHE A 78 -8.19 -12.71 15.22
CA PHE A 78 -7.93 -13.18 16.59
C PHE A 78 -8.85 -14.33 17.01
N ASP A 79 -10.10 -14.34 16.51
CA ASP A 79 -11.11 -15.37 16.83
C ASP A 79 -10.88 -16.70 16.11
N SER A 80 -10.32 -16.64 14.89
CA SER A 80 -9.93 -17.83 14.12
C SER A 80 -8.57 -18.40 14.58
N LEU A 81 -7.67 -17.55 15.08
CA LEU A 81 -6.42 -17.99 15.70
C LEU A 81 -6.67 -18.72 17.03
N SER A 82 -7.64 -18.24 17.83
CA SER A 82 -8.02 -18.85 19.11
C SER A 82 -8.77 -20.19 18.96
N ARG A 83 -9.41 -20.44 17.81
CA ARG A 83 -10.08 -21.72 17.50
C ARG A 83 -9.16 -22.78 16.87
N ALA A 84 -8.00 -22.39 16.34
CA ALA A 84 -7.04 -23.32 15.73
C ALA A 84 -6.29 -24.18 16.78
N ASP A 85 -6.46 -23.90 18.07
CA ASP A 85 -5.80 -24.62 19.18
C ASP A 85 -6.66 -25.73 19.80
N ASN A 86 -7.82 -26.06 19.21
CA ASN A 86 -8.59 -27.28 19.55
C ASN A 86 -8.58 -28.26 18.37
N PRO A 87 -7.64 -29.22 18.34
CA PRO A 87 -7.82 -30.44 17.58
C PRO A 87 -8.81 -31.32 18.35
N ILE A 88 -10.09 -31.25 18.00
CA ILE A 88 -11.07 -32.32 18.29
C ILE A 88 -11.50 -32.96 16.97
#